data_AF-A0A1S9B4I9-F1
#
_entry.id   AF-A0A1S9B4I9-F1
#
_cell.length_a   1.000
_cell.length_b   1.000
_cell.length_c   1.000
_cell.angle_alpha   90.00
_cell.angle_beta   90.00
_cell.angle_gamma   90.00
#
_symmetry.space_group_name_H-M   'P 1'
#
loop_
_entity.id
_entity.type
_entity.pdbx_description
1 polymer ?
#
loop_
_entity_poly.entity_id
_entity_poly.type
_entity_poly.pdbx_seq_one_letter_code
_entity_poly.pdbx_strand_id
1 'polypeptide(L)'
;MANEGILIRMTGCARPYLGEIGLVGKSVGRYNLYLGANHAGERLNKLYREMLDEEGIVQELTPLLAAYAQHRLPSERFGDFVIRQGYVAATTHGQNFHA
;
A
#
# COMPACT_ATOMS: atom_id res chain seq x y z
N MET A 1 9.80 -23.60 1.69
CA MET A 1 9.32 -22.74 0.58
C MET A 1 8.29 -21.80 1.19
N ALA A 2 8.66 -20.55 1.46
CA ALA A 2 7.81 -19.63 2.21
C ALA A 2 6.69 -19.09 1.30
N ASN A 3 5.46 -19.49 1.60
CA ASN A 3 4.24 -19.02 0.95
C ASN A 3 3.90 -17.61 1.48
N GLU A 4 4.66 -16.61 1.05
CA GLU A 4 4.41 -15.21 1.43
C GLU A 4 3.56 -14.53 0.36
N GLY A 5 2.24 -14.67 0.50
CA GLY A 5 1.28 -13.92 -0.32
C GLY A 5 1.30 -12.43 0.03
N ILE A 6 1.14 -11.58 -0.99
CA ILE A 6 0.89 -10.14 -0.81
C ILE A 6 -0.62 -9.96 -0.64
N LEU A 7 -1.03 -9.31 0.44
CA LEU A 7 -2.45 -9.13 0.74
C LEU A 7 -2.98 -7.84 0.08
N ILE A 8 -3.68 -8.02 -1.05
CA ILE A 8 -4.29 -6.94 -1.83
C ILE A 8 -5.79 -6.86 -1.50
N ARG A 9 -6.29 -5.67 -1.15
CA ARG A 9 -7.74 -5.42 -0.94
C ARG A 9 -8.22 -4.27 -1.81
N MET A 10 -9.30 -4.50 -2.56
CA MET A 10 -9.96 -3.52 -3.43
C MET A 10 -11.42 -3.37 -2.99
N THR A 11 -11.85 -2.16 -2.64
CA THR A 11 -13.24 -1.90 -2.23
C THR A 11 -13.76 -0.57 -2.79
N GLY A 12 -14.98 -0.61 -3.36
CA GLY A 12 -15.64 0.57 -3.94
C GLY A 12 -16.38 1.47 -2.93
N CYS A 13 -16.43 1.10 -1.65
CA CYS A 13 -17.09 1.92 -0.61
C CYS A 13 -16.70 1.56 0.85
N ALA A 14 -15.81 0.57 1.09
CA ALA A 14 -15.53 0.07 2.44
C ALA A 14 -14.02 0.04 2.75
N ARG A 15 -13.57 1.04 3.54
CA ARG A 15 -12.33 1.10 4.34
C ARG A 15 -11.27 -0.01 4.07
N PRO A 16 -10.42 0.13 3.02
CA PRO A 16 -9.36 -0.83 2.71
C PRO A 16 -8.08 -0.61 3.57
N TYR A 17 -8.20 -0.26 4.85
CA TYR A 17 -7.05 0.11 5.69
C TYR A 17 -6.22 -1.07 6.23
N LEU A 18 -6.55 -2.29 5.78
CA LEU A 18 -6.00 -3.56 6.27
C LEU A 18 -5.28 -4.37 5.18
N GLY A 19 -5.05 -3.76 4.01
CA GLY A 19 -4.28 -4.35 2.92
C GLY A 19 -2.97 -3.59 2.72
N GLU A 20 -1.88 -4.32 2.47
CA GLU A 20 -0.55 -3.74 2.23
C GLU A 20 -0.57 -2.74 1.06
N ILE A 21 -1.47 -2.99 0.10
CA ILE A 21 -1.88 -2.09 -0.97
C ILE A 21 -3.39 -1.85 -0.84
N GLY A 22 -3.80 -0.59 -0.74
CA GLY A 22 -5.20 -0.15 -0.72
C GLY A 22 -5.53 0.72 -1.93
N LEU A 23 -6.60 0.38 -2.63
CA LEU A 23 -7.15 1.20 -3.72
C LEU A 23 -8.52 1.73 -3.31
N VAL A 24 -8.67 3.05 -3.27
CA VAL A 24 -9.93 3.72 -2.92
C VAL A 24 -10.46 4.46 -4.15
N GLY A 25 -11.60 4.02 -4.68
CA GLY A 25 -12.26 4.69 -5.79
C GLY A 25 -12.77 6.09 -5.39
N LYS A 26 -12.42 7.11 -6.18
CA LYS A 26 -12.85 8.51 -5.96
C LYS A 26 -13.87 8.97 -7.00
N SER A 27 -13.69 8.51 -8.24
CA SER A 27 -14.61 8.74 -9.36
C SER A 27 -14.46 7.59 -10.37
N VAL A 28 -15.33 7.56 -11.38
CA VAL A 28 -15.28 6.50 -12.41
C VAL A 28 -13.90 6.50 -13.08
N GLY A 29 -13.19 5.37 -12.99
CA GLY A 29 -11.85 5.19 -13.54
C GLY A 29 -10.73 5.91 -12.77
N ARG A 30 -10.98 6.41 -11.55
CA ARG A 30 -9.96 7.10 -10.73
C ARG A 30 -9.89 6.56 -9.31
N TYR A 31 -8.67 6.29 -8.85
CA TYR A 31 -8.38 5.68 -7.56
C TYR A 31 -7.26 6.41 -6.83
N ASN A 32 -7.38 6.47 -5.51
CA ASN A 32 -6.29 6.82 -4.63
C ASN A 32 -5.57 5.54 -4.20
N LEU A 33 -4.25 5.53 -4.32
CA LEU A 33 -3.37 4.44 -3.95
C LEU A 33 -2.81 4.69 -2.55
N TYR A 34 -3.07 3.77 -1.65
CA TYR A 34 -2.62 3.77 -0.26
C TYR A 34 -1.63 2.62 -0.03
N LEU A 35 -0.52 2.88 0.65
CA LEU A 35 0.53 1.90 0.94
C LEU A 35 0.92 1.92 2.42
N GLY A 36 1.55 0.85 2.90
CA GLY A 36 2.22 0.85 4.22
C GLY A 36 1.40 0.30 5.40
N ALA A 37 0.23 -0.30 5.14
CA ALA A 37 -0.45 -1.07 6.19
C ALA A 37 0.37 -2.32 6.54
N ASN A 38 0.34 -2.75 7.79
CA ASN A 38 1.00 -4.00 8.18
C ASN A 38 0.09 -5.22 7.89
N HIS A 39 0.71 -6.39 7.70
CA HIS A 39 -0.02 -7.64 7.45
C HIS A 39 -0.96 -8.03 8.61
N ALA A 40 -0.61 -7.64 9.85
CA ALA A 40 -1.41 -7.91 11.04
C ALA A 40 -2.66 -7.01 11.17
N GLY A 41 -2.76 -5.94 10.36
CA GLY A 41 -3.90 -5.01 10.39
C GLY A 41 -3.89 -4.00 11.54
N GLU A 42 -2.80 -3.87 12.27
CA GLU A 42 -2.62 -2.93 13.38
C GLU A 42 -2.17 -1.54 12.91
N ARG A 43 -1.61 -1.44 11.69
CA ARG A 43 -1.15 -0.19 11.07
C ARG A 43 -1.95 0.11 9.83
N LEU A 44 -2.50 1.33 9.77
CA LEU A 44 -3.25 1.83 8.61
C LEU A 44 -2.30 2.28 7.50
N ASN A 45 -2.72 2.06 6.25
CA ASN A 45 -2.02 2.57 5.07
C ASN A 45 -2.12 4.10 4.96
N LYS A 46 -1.10 4.71 4.37
CA LYS A 46 -1.05 6.14 4.05
C LYS A 46 -1.27 6.36 2.57
N LEU A 47 -1.82 7.52 2.24
CA LEU A 47 -1.96 7.96 0.87
C LEU A 47 -0.57 8.09 0.23
N TYR A 48 -0.36 7.34 -0.85
CA TYR A 48 0.86 7.40 -1.66
C TYR A 48 0.66 8.29 -2.89
N ARG A 49 -0.45 8.09 -3.61
CA ARG A 49 -0.81 8.85 -4.81
C ARG A 49 -2.33 9.01 -4.92
N GLU A 50 -2.77 10.14 -5.44
CA GLU A 50 -4.18 10.45 -5.66
C GLU A 50 -4.56 10.46 -7.14
N MET A 51 -5.82 10.16 -7.42
CA MET A 51 -6.44 10.30 -8.75
C MET A 51 -5.71 9.55 -9.87
N LEU A 52 -5.15 8.38 -9.57
CA LEU A 52 -4.58 7.49 -10.59
C LEU A 52 -5.69 6.82 -11.39
N ASP A 53 -5.47 6.66 -12.69
CA ASP A 53 -6.22 5.72 -13.51
C ASP A 53 -5.63 4.31 -13.41
N GLU A 54 -6.26 3.32 -14.05
CA GLU A 54 -5.83 1.93 -14.01
C GLU A 54 -4.39 1.74 -14.51
N GLU A 55 -4.02 2.43 -15.59
CA GLU A 55 -2.66 2.41 -16.13
C GLU A 55 -1.65 3.03 -15.15
N GLY A 56 -1.98 4.18 -14.56
CA GLY A 56 -1.15 4.85 -13.56
C GLY A 56 -0.92 3.98 -12.32
N ILE A 57 -1.93 3.24 -11.87
CA ILE A 57 -1.76 2.28 -10.76
C ILE A 57 -0.72 1.22 -11.12
N VAL A 58 -0.82 0.63 -12.32
CA VAL A 58 0.12 -0.41 -12.77
C VAL A 58 1.53 0.16 -12.91
N GLN A 59 1.67 1.37 -13.47
CA GLN A 59 2.95 2.05 -13.63
C GLN A 59 3.63 2.35 -12.30
N GLU A 60 2.88 2.73 -11.26
CA GLU A 60 3.43 2.99 -9.92
C GLU A 60 3.75 1.68 -9.18
N LEU A 61 2.89 0.65 -9.29
CA LEU A 61 3.09 -0.61 -8.58
C LEU A 61 4.19 -1.49 -9.16
N THR A 62 4.39 -1.48 -10.49
CA THR A 62 5.39 -2.31 -11.18
C THR A 62 6.82 -2.14 -10.64
N PRO A 63 7.41 -0.93 -10.65
CA PRO A 63 8.76 -0.73 -10.13
C PRO A 63 8.85 -0.99 -8.63
N LEU A 64 7.77 -0.73 -7.90
CA LEU A 64 7.74 -0.86 -6.44
C LEU A 64 7.69 -2.34 -6.00
N LEU A 65 6.92 -3.17 -6.71
CA LEU A 65 6.94 -4.63 -6.55
C LEU A 65 8.27 -5.25 -6.98
N ALA A 66 8.88 -4.74 -8.07
CA ALA A 66 10.21 -5.18 -8.49
C ALA A 66 11.28 -4.86 -7.44
N ALA A 67 11.25 -3.65 -6.89
CA ALA A 67 12.14 -3.24 -5.80
C ALA A 67 11.92 -4.09 -4.55
N TYR A 68 10.69 -4.43 -4.20
CA TYR A 68 10.39 -5.34 -3.09
C TYR A 68 10.98 -6.73 -3.31
N ALA A 69 10.83 -7.30 -4.51
CA ALA A 69 11.39 -8.61 -4.81
C ALA A 69 12.93 -8.65 -4.69
N GLN A 70 13.62 -7.55 -5.02
CA GLN A 70 15.08 -7.47 -5.04
C GLN A 70 15.69 -7.03 -3.71
N HIS A 71 15.04 -6.14 -2.97
CA HIS A 71 15.60 -5.44 -1.82
C HIS A 71 14.90 -5.71 -0.49
N ARG A 72 13.92 -6.62 -0.46
CA ARG A 72 13.29 -7.06 0.79
C ARG A 72 14.28 -7.76 1.71
N LEU A 73 14.17 -7.50 3.01
CA LEU A 73 14.89 -8.23 4.02
C LEU A 73 14.21 -9.59 4.32
N PRO A 74 14.93 -10.56 4.90
CA PRO A 74 14.30 -11.81 5.35
C PRO A 74 13.14 -11.54 6.31
N SER A 75 11.99 -12.17 6.05
CA SER A 75 10.74 -12.00 6.82
C SER A 75 10.12 -10.60 6.77
N GLU A 76 10.61 -9.70 5.90
CA GLU A 76 10.03 -8.39 5.70
C GLU A 76 8.77 -8.48 4.82
N ARG A 77 7.71 -7.78 5.26
CA ARG A 77 6.46 -7.65 4.51
C ARG A 77 6.48 -6.39 3.65
N PHE A 78 5.65 -6.35 2.61
CA PHE A 78 5.62 -5.25 1.66
C PHE A 78 5.25 -3.93 2.35
N GLY A 79 4.31 -3.97 3.30
CA GLY A 79 3.94 -2.81 4.10
C GLY A 79 5.09 -2.20 4.92
N ASP A 80 6.03 -3.01 5.42
CA ASP A 80 7.21 -2.54 6.14
C ASP A 80 8.31 -2.08 5.18
N PHE A 81 8.46 -2.79 4.06
CA PHE A 81 9.39 -2.42 3.00
C PHE A 81 9.13 -1.02 2.46
N VAL A 82 7.88 -0.68 2.15
CA VAL A 82 7.55 0.64 1.58
C VAL A 82 7.82 1.79 2.54
N ILE A 83 7.72 1.55 3.85
CA ILE A 83 8.09 2.53 4.88
C ILE A 83 9.61 2.62 5.02
N ARG A 84 10.31 1.49 5.09
CA ARG A 84 11.77 1.45 5.21
C ARG A 84 12.48 2.12 4.03
N GLN A 85 11.96 1.93 2.83
CA GLN A 85 12.47 2.56 1.61
C GLN A 85 12.02 4.02 1.46
N GLY A 86 11.13 4.51 2.34
CA GLY A 86 10.68 5.90 2.33
C GLY A 86 9.64 6.24 1.26
N TYR A 87 8.98 5.26 0.65
CA TYR A 87 7.87 5.52 -0.29
C TYR A 87 6.67 6.17 0.42
N VAL A 88 6.41 5.80 1.68
CA VAL A 88 5.38 6.39 2.54
C VAL A 88 5.87 6.49 3.98
N ALA A 89 5.40 7.50 4.71
CA ALA A 89 5.66 7.61 6.15
C ALA A 89 4.83 6.59 6.95
N ALA A 90 5.41 6.03 8.01
CA ALA A 90 4.66 5.18 8.94
C ALA A 90 3.52 5.98 9.61
N THR A 91 2.33 5.39 9.70
CA THR A 91 1.25 5.92 10.54
C THR A 91 1.56 5.56 11.99
N THR A 92 2.09 6.50 12.77
CA THR A 92 2.52 6.26 14.16
C THR A 92 1.42 6.56 15.19
N HIS A 93 0.40 7.35 14.84
CA HIS A 93 -0.72 7.70 15.71
C HIS A 93 -2.02 7.80 14.89
N GLY A 94 -3.12 7.23 15.39
CA GLY A 94 -4.44 7.24 14.74
C GLY A 94 -5.04 8.63 14.47
N GLN A 95 -4.43 9.70 15.01
CA GLN A 95 -4.83 11.09 14.76
C GLN A 95 -4.10 11.74 13.57
N ASN A 96 -3.04 11.14 13.03
CA ASN A 96 -2.25 11.68 11.91
C ASN A 96 -2.51 10.92 10.60
N PHE A 97 -3.78 10.72 10.27
CA PHE A 97 -4.20 10.05 9.05
C PHE A 97 -4.08 10.95 7.79
N HIS A 98 -3.91 12.26 7.96
CA HIS A 98 -3.95 13.26 6.86
C HIS A 98 -2.76 14.24 6.79
N ALA A 99 -1.72 14.06 7.61
CA ALA A 99 -0.54 14.95 7.59
C ALA A 99 0.59 14.38 6.73
#